data_AF-A0A415RK52-F1
#
_entry.id   AF-A0A415RK52-F1
#
_cell.length_a   1.000
_cell.length_b   1.000
_cell.length_c   1.000
_cell.angle_alpha   90.00
_cell.angle_beta   90.00
_cell.angle_gamma   90.00
#
_symmetry.space_group_name_H-M   'P 1'
#
loop_
_entity.id
_entity.type
_entity.pdbx_description
1 polymer ?
#
loop_
_entity_poly.entity_id
_entity_poly.type
_entity_poly.pdbx_seq_one_letter_code
_entity_poly.pdbx_strand_id
1 'polypeptide(L)'
;MSLSSNALCAKAKAMYGNRLTETVYSDLSRKLTVGEAVTYLKTQTRYSDALKDVNVRNVHRGQVESALNREYFDRCAKLMKYAPRKNQDFYLYQFASFEIDLIMDKVMSLAAKQKNSFNLDIPDYLSHKTSFNLYGLINIESFKDLVLYLKDTKYYKVLKDFDFSSPIDFNGLEMKLQKLYYETAISSIKNNFSGRTRKDLLNLFYTSIELKNITKIYRYKKYFNESEEVIRRSLYLEYSRLPKEMIDKLVCASGEKEVLMLLAQSKYKLYEDDRDYPYIEYYMDSIQYNIAKRYMRFSGSAPLVYMTYCILLRVEIDNLKHIIEGIRYNRDPSSIEETLIYA
;
A
#
# COMPACT_ATOMS: atom_id res chain seq x y z
N MET A 1 -7.19 -15.16 -25.90
CA MET A 1 -7.47 -14.84 -24.47
C MET A 1 -8.37 -15.92 -23.92
N SER A 2 -8.09 -16.47 -22.73
CA SER A 2 -8.94 -17.51 -22.11
C SER A 2 -10.22 -16.91 -21.54
N LEU A 3 -11.29 -17.71 -21.46
CA LEU A 3 -12.59 -17.31 -20.87
C LEU A 3 -12.43 -16.75 -19.43
N SER A 4 -11.51 -17.33 -18.66
CA SER A 4 -11.16 -16.90 -17.30
C SER A 4 -10.53 -15.50 -17.23
N SER A 5 -9.72 -15.13 -18.22
CA SER A 5 -9.09 -13.80 -18.31
C SER A 5 -10.13 -12.71 -18.56
N ASN A 6 -11.12 -12.99 -19.42
CA ASN A 6 -12.21 -12.05 -19.69
C ASN A 6 -13.13 -11.89 -18.48
N ALA A 7 -13.42 -12.98 -17.77
CA ALA A 7 -14.20 -12.95 -16.53
C ALA A 7 -13.54 -12.08 -15.45
N LEU A 8 -12.21 -12.20 -15.27
CA LEU A 8 -11.46 -11.35 -14.35
C LEU A 8 -11.60 -9.87 -14.75
N CYS A 9 -11.32 -9.53 -16.01
CA CYS A 9 -11.43 -8.16 -16.49
C CYS A 9 -12.82 -7.57 -16.27
N ALA A 10 -13.87 -8.30 -16.66
CA ALA A 10 -15.25 -7.87 -16.50
C ALA A 10 -15.60 -7.68 -15.02
N LYS A 11 -15.24 -8.62 -14.15
CA LYS A 11 -15.50 -8.54 -12.71
C LYS A 11 -14.77 -7.36 -12.06
N ALA A 12 -13.49 -7.15 -12.38
CA ALA A 12 -12.69 -6.05 -11.86
C ALA A 12 -13.26 -4.69 -12.29
N LYS A 13 -13.61 -4.54 -13.57
CA LYS A 13 -14.24 -3.31 -14.09
C LYS A 13 -15.61 -3.07 -13.47
N ALA A 14 -16.43 -4.11 -13.29
CA ALA A 14 -17.72 -4.00 -12.61
C ALA A 14 -17.57 -3.63 -11.13
N MET A 15 -16.56 -4.14 -10.43
CA MET A 15 -16.26 -3.75 -9.05
C MET A 15 -15.75 -2.30 -8.97
N TYR A 16 -14.96 -1.85 -9.95
CA TYR A 16 -14.46 -0.47 -10.03
C TYR A 16 -15.51 0.56 -10.44
N GLY A 17 -16.42 0.22 -11.37
CA GLY A 17 -17.53 1.10 -11.76
C GLY A 17 -18.48 1.42 -10.62
N ASN A 18 -18.33 0.67 -9.55
CA ASN A 18 -19.15 0.66 -8.36
C ASN A 18 -18.47 1.46 -7.23
N ARG A 19 -17.20 1.85 -7.34
CA ARG A 19 -16.40 2.57 -6.32
C ARG A 19 -17.12 3.77 -5.67
N LEU A 20 -16.63 4.22 -4.51
CA LEU A 20 -17.16 5.43 -3.88
C LEU A 20 -16.95 6.64 -4.78
N THR A 21 -17.96 7.51 -4.84
CA THR A 21 -17.96 8.72 -5.66
C THR A 21 -17.48 9.92 -4.85
N GLU A 22 -17.14 11.00 -5.55
CA GLU A 22 -16.77 12.27 -4.91
C GLU A 22 -17.90 12.79 -3.99
N THR A 23 -19.16 12.61 -4.39
CA THR A 23 -20.33 12.94 -3.56
C THR A 23 -20.35 12.15 -2.26
N VAL A 24 -20.05 10.84 -2.30
CA VAL A 24 -19.98 10.02 -1.09
C VAL A 24 -18.85 10.50 -0.17
N TYR A 25 -17.69 10.86 -0.73
CA TYR A 25 -16.61 11.42 0.08
C TYR A 25 -17.00 12.75 0.72
N SER A 26 -17.61 13.68 -0.01
CA SER A 26 -18.05 14.96 0.54
C SER A 26 -19.13 14.78 1.63
N ASP A 27 -20.09 13.87 1.42
CA ASP A 27 -21.10 13.53 2.43
C ASP A 27 -20.47 12.96 3.71
N LEU A 28 -19.42 12.14 3.58
CA LEU A 28 -18.68 11.57 4.71
C LEU A 28 -17.86 12.64 5.43
N SER A 29 -17.14 13.51 4.72
CA SER A 29 -16.33 14.59 5.30
C SER A 29 -17.16 15.58 6.14
N ARG A 30 -18.46 15.67 5.89
CA ARG A 30 -19.40 16.53 6.63
C ARG A 30 -20.04 15.86 7.84
N LYS A 31 -19.73 14.60 8.14
CA LYS A 31 -20.24 13.92 9.34
C LYS A 31 -19.56 14.47 10.59
N LEU A 32 -20.33 14.61 11.67
CA LEU A 32 -19.85 15.21 12.92
C LEU A 32 -19.12 14.19 13.78
N THR A 33 -19.47 12.91 13.64
CA THR A 33 -18.86 11.83 14.44
C THR A 33 -18.45 10.65 13.58
N VAL A 34 -17.44 9.92 14.06
CA VAL A 34 -17.02 8.66 13.44
C VAL A 34 -18.18 7.66 13.39
N GLY A 35 -19.06 7.65 14.40
CA GLY A 35 -20.26 6.80 14.43
C GLY A 35 -21.23 7.10 13.28
N GLU A 36 -21.45 8.37 12.95
CA GLU A 36 -22.26 8.79 11.81
C GLU A 36 -21.63 8.38 10.48
N ALA A 37 -20.31 8.56 10.32
CA ALA A 37 -19.60 8.15 9.11
C ALA A 37 -19.68 6.62 8.90
N VAL A 38 -19.45 5.83 9.95
CA VAL A 38 -19.61 4.37 9.89
C VAL A 38 -21.06 3.99 9.58
N THR A 39 -22.05 4.67 10.16
CA THR A 39 -23.47 4.43 9.87
C THR A 39 -23.80 4.72 8.41
N TYR A 40 -23.29 5.82 7.85
CA TYR A 40 -23.45 6.14 6.44
C TYR A 40 -22.81 5.06 5.55
N LEU A 41 -21.56 4.66 5.83
CA LEU A 41 -20.89 3.59 5.10
C LEU A 41 -21.67 2.27 5.14
N LYS A 42 -22.26 1.93 6.28
CA LYS A 42 -23.04 0.70 6.45
C LYS A 42 -24.36 0.73 5.70
N THR A 43 -25.02 1.88 5.62
CA THR A 43 -26.42 1.98 5.15
C THR A 43 -26.55 2.48 3.71
N GLN A 44 -25.61 3.31 3.25
CA GLN A 44 -25.68 4.01 1.96
C GLN A 44 -24.60 3.55 0.96
N THR A 45 -23.75 2.60 1.36
CA THR A 45 -22.65 2.13 0.50
C THR A 45 -22.50 0.61 0.59
N ARG A 46 -21.60 0.06 -0.22
CA ARG A 46 -21.29 -1.37 -0.18
C ARG A 46 -20.46 -1.84 1.02
N TYR A 47 -20.06 -0.93 1.90
CA TYR A 47 -19.26 -1.25 3.09
C TYR A 47 -20.10 -1.84 4.24
N SER A 48 -21.41 -2.08 4.03
CA SER A 48 -22.31 -2.78 4.96
C SER A 48 -21.69 -4.03 5.57
N ASP A 49 -21.30 -5.00 4.73
CA ASP A 49 -20.79 -6.29 5.20
C ASP A 49 -19.42 -6.14 5.89
N ALA A 50 -18.56 -5.28 5.36
CA ALA A 50 -17.23 -5.03 5.89
C ALA A 50 -17.27 -4.43 7.30
N LEU A 51 -18.24 -3.54 7.58
CA LEU A 51 -18.36 -2.80 8.84
C LEU A 51 -19.48 -3.35 9.75
N LYS A 52 -20.01 -4.55 9.45
CA LYS A 52 -21.17 -5.13 10.16
C LYS A 52 -20.93 -5.24 11.67
N ASP A 53 -19.73 -5.63 12.08
CA ASP A 53 -19.33 -5.88 13.48
C ASP A 53 -18.82 -4.63 14.20
N VAL A 54 -18.73 -3.48 13.50
CA VAL A 54 -18.34 -2.21 14.11
C VAL A 54 -19.51 -1.62 14.89
N ASN A 55 -19.30 -1.37 16.19
CA ASN A 55 -20.27 -0.72 17.06
C ASN A 55 -20.24 0.81 16.86
N VAL A 56 -21.27 1.35 16.21
CA VAL A 56 -21.36 2.77 15.88
C VAL A 56 -21.48 3.70 17.10
N ARG A 57 -21.87 3.19 18.27
CA ARG A 57 -21.96 3.98 19.51
C ARG A 57 -20.62 4.14 20.22
N ASN A 58 -19.69 3.22 19.99
CA ASN A 58 -18.35 3.26 20.58
C ASN A 58 -17.33 2.79 19.53
N VAL A 59 -16.96 3.70 18.63
CA VAL A 59 -16.08 3.35 17.50
C VAL A 59 -14.62 3.45 17.89
N HIS A 60 -13.92 2.31 17.91
CA HIS A 60 -12.47 2.27 17.97
C HIS A 60 -11.88 2.42 16.55
N ARG A 61 -11.04 3.43 16.32
CA ARG A 61 -10.39 3.69 15.00
C ARG A 61 -9.71 2.44 14.46
N GLY A 62 -8.92 1.76 15.29
CA GLY A 62 -8.22 0.53 14.89
C GLY A 62 -9.17 -0.54 14.35
N GLN A 63 -10.36 -0.69 14.94
CA GLN A 63 -11.37 -1.64 14.45
C GLN A 63 -11.88 -1.28 13.05
N VAL A 64 -12.14 0.01 12.80
CA VAL A 64 -12.58 0.49 11.48
C VAL A 64 -11.46 0.31 10.45
N GLU A 65 -10.23 0.69 10.77
CA GLU A 65 -9.09 0.54 9.87
C GLU A 65 -8.79 -0.92 9.55
N SER A 66 -8.86 -1.81 10.54
CA SER A 66 -8.76 -3.25 10.34
C SER A 66 -9.86 -3.78 9.43
N ALA A 67 -11.11 -3.35 9.62
CA ALA A 67 -12.23 -3.76 8.77
C ALA A 67 -12.08 -3.26 7.31
N LEU A 68 -11.58 -2.03 7.12
CA LEU A 68 -11.29 -1.48 5.80
C LEU A 68 -10.12 -2.21 5.11
N ASN A 69 -9.04 -2.50 5.86
CA ASN A 69 -7.91 -3.29 5.37
C ASN A 69 -8.35 -4.72 5.00
N ARG A 70 -9.22 -5.33 5.79
CA ARG A 70 -9.86 -6.61 5.47
C ARG A 70 -10.62 -6.53 4.15
N GLU A 71 -11.49 -5.54 3.99
CA GLU A 71 -12.27 -5.36 2.76
C GLU A 71 -11.40 -5.18 1.51
N TYR A 72 -10.26 -4.47 1.63
CA TYR A 72 -9.26 -4.39 0.56
C TYR A 72 -8.84 -5.79 0.09
N PHE A 73 -8.37 -6.62 1.03
CA PHE A 73 -7.86 -7.95 0.71
C PHE A 73 -8.97 -8.88 0.20
N ASP A 74 -10.19 -8.76 0.74
CA ASP A 74 -11.35 -9.58 0.36
C ASP A 74 -11.73 -9.36 -1.10
N ARG A 75 -11.77 -8.09 -1.52
CA ARG A 75 -12.06 -7.71 -2.90
C ARG A 75 -10.95 -8.17 -3.86
N CYS A 76 -9.68 -8.02 -3.47
CA CYS A 76 -8.57 -8.56 -4.26
C CYS A 76 -8.67 -10.08 -4.40
N ALA A 77 -8.87 -10.80 -3.29
CA ALA A 77 -9.00 -12.26 -3.27
C ALA A 77 -10.19 -12.77 -4.11
N LYS A 78 -11.32 -12.03 -4.12
CA LYS A 78 -12.47 -12.33 -5.00
C LYS A 78 -12.08 -12.35 -6.49
N LEU A 79 -11.19 -11.45 -6.93
CA LEU A 79 -10.70 -11.43 -8.32
C LEU A 79 -9.72 -12.56 -8.62
N MET A 80 -8.89 -12.94 -7.64
CA MET A 80 -7.92 -14.02 -7.81
C MET A 80 -8.56 -15.38 -8.11
N LYS A 81 -9.83 -15.59 -7.74
CA LYS A 81 -10.58 -16.82 -8.08
C LYS A 81 -10.69 -17.04 -9.60
N TYR A 82 -10.57 -15.97 -10.39
CA TYR A 82 -10.60 -16.01 -11.86
C TYR A 82 -9.21 -16.06 -12.51
N ALA A 83 -8.15 -15.99 -11.70
CA ALA A 83 -6.78 -16.01 -12.19
C ALA A 83 -6.34 -17.42 -12.60
N PRO A 84 -5.56 -17.57 -13.69
CA PRO A 84 -4.95 -18.86 -14.06
C PRO A 84 -4.07 -19.40 -12.93
N ARG A 85 -4.21 -20.70 -12.61
CA ARG A 85 -3.40 -21.37 -11.56
C ARG A 85 -1.89 -21.21 -11.78
N LYS A 86 -1.46 -21.26 -13.04
CA LYS A 86 -0.05 -21.10 -13.42
C LYS A 86 0.55 -19.72 -13.13
N ASN A 87 -0.27 -18.71 -12.82
CA ASN A 87 0.17 -17.35 -12.55
C ASN A 87 -0.10 -16.92 -11.09
N GLN A 88 -0.43 -17.85 -10.19
CA GLN A 88 -0.94 -17.54 -8.84
C GLN A 88 0.05 -16.75 -7.98
N ASP A 89 1.35 -17.01 -8.10
CA ASP A 89 2.41 -16.28 -7.40
C ASP A 89 2.39 -14.77 -7.70
N PHE A 90 2.08 -14.35 -8.93
CA PHE A 90 1.85 -12.94 -9.26
C PHE A 90 0.60 -12.37 -8.57
N TYR A 91 -0.46 -13.16 -8.37
CA TYR A 91 -1.64 -12.63 -7.67
C TYR A 91 -1.43 -12.59 -6.15
N LEU A 92 -0.56 -13.46 -5.63
CA LEU A 92 -0.26 -13.61 -4.21
C LEU A 92 0.82 -12.65 -3.71
N TYR A 93 1.64 -12.03 -4.56
CA TYR A 93 2.75 -11.17 -4.08
C TYR A 93 2.28 -10.05 -3.16
N GLN A 94 1.05 -9.56 -3.31
CA GLN A 94 0.51 -8.49 -2.48
C GLN A 94 0.32 -8.90 -1.01
N PHE A 95 0.14 -10.18 -0.71
CA PHE A 95 0.11 -10.65 0.67
C PHE A 95 1.49 -10.56 1.33
N ALA A 96 2.56 -10.50 0.55
CA ALA A 96 3.90 -10.38 1.10
C ALA A 96 4.11 -9.04 1.85
N SER A 97 3.40 -7.97 1.48
CA SER A 97 3.46 -6.71 2.26
C SER A 97 2.78 -6.87 3.61
N PHE A 98 1.61 -7.51 3.65
CA PHE A 98 0.90 -7.82 4.90
C PHE A 98 1.72 -8.73 5.82
N GLU A 99 2.37 -9.75 5.25
CA GLU A 99 3.30 -10.61 5.99
C GLU A 99 4.47 -9.82 6.58
N ILE A 100 5.02 -8.86 5.83
CA ILE A 100 6.11 -7.98 6.31
C ILE A 100 5.62 -7.11 7.47
N ASP A 101 4.44 -6.49 7.34
CA ASP A 101 3.85 -5.66 8.39
C ASP A 101 3.71 -6.47 9.69
N LEU A 102 3.16 -7.69 9.61
CA LEU A 102 3.01 -8.58 10.77
C LEU A 102 4.36 -9.02 11.37
N ILE A 103 5.37 -9.26 10.53
CA ILE A 103 6.73 -9.57 11.01
C ILE A 103 7.32 -8.36 11.74
N MET A 104 7.17 -7.15 11.20
CA MET A 104 7.66 -5.92 11.82
C MET A 104 6.98 -5.65 13.16
N ASP A 105 5.65 -5.75 13.21
CA ASP A 105 4.87 -5.62 14.44
C ASP A 105 5.31 -6.64 15.50
N LYS A 106 5.60 -7.89 15.07
CA LYS A 106 6.08 -8.92 15.98
C LYS A 106 7.48 -8.61 16.51
N VAL A 107 8.39 -8.13 15.66
CA VAL A 107 9.74 -7.72 16.07
C VAL A 107 9.67 -6.57 17.07
N MET A 108 8.82 -5.57 16.83
CA MET A 108 8.61 -4.46 17.78
C MET A 108 8.04 -4.93 19.12
N SER A 109 7.07 -5.85 19.11
CA SER A 109 6.50 -6.44 20.32
C SER A 109 7.55 -7.19 21.15
N LEU A 110 8.38 -8.01 20.50
CA LEU A 110 9.49 -8.72 21.14
C LEU A 110 10.53 -7.77 21.74
N ALA A 111 10.86 -6.69 21.02
CA ALA A 111 11.79 -5.66 21.49
C ALA A 111 11.27 -4.92 22.73
N ALA A 112 9.96 -4.63 22.76
CA ALA A 112 9.31 -3.95 23.88
C ALA A 112 9.17 -4.83 25.14
N LYS A 113 9.43 -6.15 25.04
CA LYS A 113 9.25 -7.16 26.11
C LYS A 113 7.86 -7.15 26.75
N GLN A 114 6.85 -6.60 26.07
CA GLN A 114 5.48 -6.57 26.57
C GLN A 114 4.77 -7.88 26.22
N LYS A 115 4.61 -8.75 27.23
CA LYS A 115 3.67 -9.87 27.12
C LYS A 115 2.28 -9.28 26.87
N ASN A 116 1.63 -9.65 25.76
CA ASN A 116 0.31 -9.21 25.29
C ASN A 116 0.22 -7.92 24.42
N SER A 117 1.32 -7.39 23.88
CA SER A 117 1.24 -6.20 22.98
C SER A 117 0.98 -6.52 21.50
N PHE A 118 1.10 -7.79 21.10
CA PHE A 118 0.89 -8.21 19.72
C PHE A 118 -0.54 -8.71 19.52
N ASN A 119 -1.42 -7.83 19.05
CA ASN A 119 -2.79 -8.18 18.66
C ASN A 119 -2.84 -8.49 17.17
N LEU A 120 -3.19 -9.74 16.85
CA LEU A 120 -3.29 -10.20 15.48
C LEU A 120 -4.76 -10.22 15.04
N ASP A 121 -5.15 -9.28 14.19
CA ASP A 121 -6.47 -9.29 13.53
C ASP A 121 -6.30 -9.79 12.09
N ILE A 122 -6.35 -11.12 11.92
CA ILE A 122 -6.29 -11.73 10.60
C ILE A 122 -7.71 -12.02 10.12
N PRO A 123 -8.09 -11.57 8.91
CA PRO A 123 -9.25 -12.12 8.24
C PRO A 123 -9.08 -13.63 7.96
N ASP A 124 -10.02 -14.48 8.39
CA ASP A 124 -9.89 -15.94 8.31
C ASP A 124 -9.54 -16.50 6.93
N TYR A 125 -10.02 -15.87 5.85
CA TYR A 125 -9.73 -16.30 4.47
C TYR A 125 -8.30 -15.99 4.00
N LEU A 126 -7.55 -15.15 4.72
CA LEU A 126 -6.15 -14.83 4.42
C LEU A 126 -5.16 -15.85 4.96
N SER A 127 -5.54 -16.60 6.00
CA SER A 127 -4.69 -17.64 6.59
C SER A 127 -4.20 -18.69 5.58
N HIS A 128 -4.96 -18.92 4.50
CA HIS A 128 -4.62 -19.86 3.42
C HIS A 128 -3.93 -19.21 2.21
N LYS A 129 -3.68 -17.90 2.26
CA LYS A 129 -3.04 -17.13 1.17
C LYS A 129 -1.65 -16.63 1.53
N THR A 130 -1.26 -16.79 2.79
CA THR A 130 0.06 -16.43 3.29
C THR A 130 1.06 -17.57 3.18
N SER A 131 2.35 -17.22 3.21
CA SER A 131 3.49 -18.13 3.14
C SER A 131 3.76 -18.88 4.45
N PHE A 132 3.11 -18.48 5.54
CA PHE A 132 3.14 -19.15 6.85
C PHE A 132 1.81 -18.97 7.59
N ASN A 133 1.61 -19.76 8.65
CA ASN A 133 0.42 -19.64 9.50
C ASN A 133 0.53 -18.40 10.39
N LEU A 134 -0.21 -17.35 10.07
CA LEU A 134 -0.13 -16.09 10.80
C LEU A 134 -0.42 -16.22 12.31
N TYR A 135 -1.33 -17.12 12.71
CA TYR A 135 -1.65 -17.36 14.13
C TYR A 135 -0.47 -17.90 14.95
N GLY A 136 0.50 -18.54 14.29
CA GLY A 136 1.71 -19.01 14.99
C GLY A 136 2.59 -17.88 15.52
N LEU A 137 2.46 -16.65 14.99
CA LEU A 137 3.20 -15.49 15.50
C LEU A 137 2.79 -15.09 16.93
N ILE A 138 1.59 -15.44 17.38
CA ILE A 138 1.07 -15.06 18.71
C ILE A 138 1.98 -15.64 19.81
N ASN A 139 2.37 -16.90 19.68
CA ASN A 139 3.08 -17.65 20.72
C ASN A 139 4.62 -17.53 20.67
N ILE A 140 5.16 -16.75 19.74
CA ILE A 140 6.61 -16.56 19.61
C ILE A 140 7.09 -15.57 20.68
N GLU A 141 8.05 -15.98 21.52
CA GLU A 141 8.53 -15.16 22.65
C GLU A 141 9.98 -14.68 22.49
N SER A 142 10.70 -15.10 21.44
CA SER A 142 12.08 -14.68 21.19
C SER A 142 12.36 -14.46 19.70
N PHE A 143 13.39 -13.66 19.40
CA PHE A 143 13.86 -13.46 18.02
C PHE A 143 14.37 -14.76 17.40
N LYS A 144 15.00 -15.64 18.18
CA LYS A 144 15.46 -16.96 17.71
C LYS A 144 14.27 -17.81 17.27
N ASP A 145 13.19 -17.83 18.04
CA ASP A 145 11.98 -18.57 17.70
C ASP A 145 11.28 -17.96 16.49
N LEU A 146 11.27 -16.62 16.35
CA LEU A 146 10.76 -15.94 15.16
C LEU A 146 11.50 -16.37 13.90
N VAL A 147 12.84 -16.34 13.93
CA VAL A 147 13.69 -16.75 12.81
C VAL A 147 13.44 -18.22 12.45
N LEU A 148 13.36 -19.11 13.45
CA LEU A 148 13.11 -20.53 13.24
C LEU A 148 11.70 -20.78 12.69
N TYR A 149 10.71 -20.06 13.19
CA TYR A 149 9.32 -20.16 12.75
C TYR A 149 9.16 -19.82 11.27
N LEU A 150 9.93 -18.84 10.78
CA LEU A 150 9.89 -18.36 9.42
C LEU A 150 10.90 -19.04 8.48
N LYS A 151 11.55 -20.14 8.92
CA LYS A 151 12.66 -20.79 8.19
C LYS A 151 12.34 -21.22 6.75
N ASP A 152 11.11 -21.65 6.52
CA ASP A 152 10.65 -22.15 5.21
C ASP A 152 10.04 -21.04 4.33
N THR A 153 10.18 -19.78 4.77
CA THR A 153 9.69 -18.59 4.06
C THR A 153 10.86 -17.80 3.45
N LYS A 154 10.53 -16.96 2.47
CA LYS A 154 11.47 -15.98 1.89
C LYS A 154 12.08 -15.02 2.93
N TYR A 155 11.40 -14.80 4.07
CA TYR A 155 11.84 -13.87 5.11
C TYR A 155 13.02 -14.40 5.91
N TYR A 156 13.20 -15.72 5.97
CA TYR A 156 14.25 -16.36 6.75
C TYR A 156 15.64 -15.77 6.48
N LYS A 157 15.99 -15.62 5.19
CA LYS A 157 17.31 -15.11 4.80
C LYS A 157 17.56 -13.70 5.33
N VAL A 158 16.54 -12.85 5.34
CA VAL A 158 16.64 -11.48 5.86
C VAL A 158 16.78 -11.50 7.38
N LEU A 159 15.96 -12.29 8.06
CA LEU A 159 15.88 -12.30 9.53
C LEU A 159 17.06 -13.02 10.19
N LYS A 160 17.55 -14.11 9.58
CA LYS A 160 18.67 -14.90 10.11
C LYS A 160 19.96 -14.08 10.22
N ASP A 161 20.21 -13.23 9.23
CA ASP A 161 21.44 -12.43 9.13
C ASP A 161 21.25 -11.03 9.75
N PHE A 162 20.15 -10.77 10.45
CA PHE A 162 19.85 -9.50 11.07
C PHE A 162 20.28 -9.48 12.55
N ASP A 163 20.94 -8.40 12.97
CA ASP A 163 21.33 -8.20 14.36
C ASP A 163 20.18 -7.63 15.18
N PHE A 164 19.62 -8.45 16.08
CA PHE A 164 18.55 -8.06 17.00
C PHE A 164 19.08 -7.55 18.35
N SER A 165 20.37 -7.23 18.45
CA SER A 165 20.95 -6.60 19.63
C SER A 165 20.41 -5.18 19.83
N SER A 166 20.26 -4.75 21.08
CA SER A 166 19.76 -3.41 21.40
C SER A 166 20.87 -2.35 21.22
N PRO A 167 20.59 -1.20 20.59
CA PRO A 167 19.32 -0.81 19.96
C PRO A 167 19.11 -1.48 18.60
N ILE A 168 17.91 -1.98 18.37
CA ILE A 168 17.54 -2.65 17.11
C ILE A 168 17.37 -1.60 16.00
N ASP A 169 18.02 -1.84 14.85
CA ASP A 169 17.86 -1.01 13.65
C ASP A 169 16.58 -1.39 12.88
N PHE A 170 15.42 -0.95 13.39
CA PHE A 170 14.12 -1.23 12.76
C PHE A 170 14.04 -0.73 11.32
N ASN A 171 14.65 0.43 11.03
CA ASN A 171 14.67 1.01 9.69
C ASN A 171 15.48 0.13 8.73
N GLY A 172 16.65 -0.35 9.16
CA GLY A 172 17.46 -1.27 8.37
C GLY A 172 16.77 -2.61 8.11
N LEU A 173 16.01 -3.14 9.08
CA LEU A 173 15.21 -4.35 8.89
C LEU A 173 14.07 -4.12 7.89
N GLU A 174 13.28 -3.07 8.09
CA GLU A 174 12.19 -2.68 7.18
C GLU A 174 12.73 -2.54 5.75
N MET A 175 13.88 -1.88 5.60
CA MET A 175 14.49 -1.68 4.30
C MET A 175 14.84 -2.98 3.58
N LYS A 176 15.43 -3.95 4.31
CA LYS A 176 15.79 -5.27 3.77
C LYS A 176 14.53 -6.09 3.40
N LEU A 177 13.50 -6.09 4.24
CA LEU A 177 12.23 -6.77 3.97
C LEU A 177 11.50 -6.16 2.77
N GLN A 178 11.49 -4.83 2.67
CA GLN A 178 10.89 -4.12 1.55
C GLN A 178 11.66 -4.35 0.23
N LYS A 179 13.00 -4.48 0.29
CA LYS A 179 13.79 -4.90 -0.88
C LYS A 179 13.38 -6.30 -1.35
N LEU A 180 13.25 -7.26 -0.42
CA LEU A 180 12.77 -8.61 -0.72
C LEU A 180 11.36 -8.62 -1.34
N TYR A 181 10.46 -7.74 -0.87
CA TYR A 181 9.14 -7.56 -1.47
C TYR A 181 9.23 -7.13 -2.94
N TYR A 182 10.05 -6.12 -3.26
CA TYR A 182 10.21 -5.67 -4.64
C TYR A 182 10.82 -6.75 -5.55
N GLU A 183 11.86 -7.44 -5.08
CA GLU A 183 12.48 -8.55 -5.80
C GLU A 183 11.47 -9.66 -6.10
N THR A 184 10.64 -10.01 -5.10
CA THR A 184 9.58 -11.03 -5.23
C THR A 184 8.55 -10.62 -6.28
N ALA A 185 8.04 -9.38 -6.19
CA ALA A 185 7.03 -8.88 -7.11
C ALA A 185 7.57 -8.84 -8.55
N ILE A 186 8.77 -8.31 -8.76
CA ILE A 186 9.41 -8.21 -10.09
C ILE A 186 9.66 -9.60 -10.68
N SER A 187 10.16 -10.53 -9.86
CA SER A 187 10.40 -11.91 -10.29
C SER A 187 9.09 -12.59 -10.68
N SER A 188 8.02 -12.43 -9.89
CA SER A 188 6.70 -12.95 -10.24
C SER A 188 6.18 -12.40 -11.58
N ILE A 189 6.38 -11.11 -11.87
CA ILE A 189 5.97 -10.52 -13.15
C ILE A 189 6.80 -11.10 -14.30
N LYS A 190 8.12 -11.19 -14.14
CA LYS A 190 9.04 -11.69 -15.16
C LYS A 190 8.78 -13.17 -15.48
N ASN A 191 8.51 -14.00 -14.47
CA ASN A 191 8.34 -15.43 -14.66
C ASN A 191 6.97 -15.79 -15.29
N ASN A 192 5.93 -15.00 -15.02
CA ASN A 192 4.56 -15.35 -15.39
C ASN A 192 4.03 -14.73 -16.68
N PHE A 193 4.65 -13.65 -17.15
CA PHE A 193 4.19 -12.89 -18.30
C PHE A 193 5.34 -12.60 -19.24
N SER A 194 5.05 -12.28 -20.50
CA SER A 194 6.02 -11.88 -21.52
C SER A 194 5.46 -10.73 -22.37
N GLY A 195 6.29 -10.20 -23.29
CA GLY A 195 5.90 -9.16 -24.24
C GLY A 195 5.32 -7.90 -23.60
N ARG A 196 4.28 -7.34 -24.22
CA ARG A 196 3.64 -6.09 -23.79
C ARG A 196 3.08 -6.16 -22.36
N THR A 197 2.44 -7.27 -21.98
CA THR A 197 1.88 -7.44 -20.63
C THR A 197 2.95 -7.35 -19.55
N ARG A 198 4.10 -8.03 -19.74
CA ARG A 198 5.24 -7.92 -18.81
C ARG A 198 5.74 -6.48 -18.73
N LYS A 199 5.91 -5.82 -19.88
CA LYS A 199 6.38 -4.44 -19.95
C LYS A 199 5.46 -3.48 -19.20
N ASP A 200 4.14 -3.57 -19.41
CA ASP A 200 3.17 -2.67 -18.79
C ASP A 200 3.06 -2.91 -17.27
N LEU A 201 3.10 -4.17 -16.82
CA LEU A 201 3.14 -4.53 -15.38
C LEU A 201 4.40 -4.00 -14.69
N LEU A 202 5.58 -4.27 -15.28
CA LEU A 202 6.84 -3.76 -14.74
C LEU A 202 6.87 -2.23 -14.73
N ASN A 203 6.36 -1.60 -15.78
CA ASN A 203 6.28 -0.15 -15.83
C ASN A 203 5.43 0.43 -14.70
N LEU A 204 4.28 -0.18 -14.42
CA LEU A 204 3.41 0.24 -13.32
C LEU A 204 4.10 0.07 -11.96
N PHE A 205 4.79 -1.05 -11.76
CA PHE A 205 5.49 -1.35 -10.51
C PHE A 205 6.72 -0.45 -10.29
N TYR A 206 7.54 -0.25 -11.32
CA TYR A 206 8.69 0.64 -11.27
C TYR A 206 8.29 2.08 -11.01
N THR A 207 7.16 2.56 -11.59
CA THR A 207 6.62 3.89 -11.24
C THR A 207 6.37 3.98 -9.74
N SER A 208 5.74 2.97 -9.12
CA SER A 208 5.47 2.98 -7.68
C SER A 208 6.75 3.06 -6.84
N ILE A 209 7.83 2.37 -7.25
CA ILE A 209 9.13 2.45 -6.57
C ILE A 209 9.75 3.86 -6.73
N GLU A 210 9.70 4.42 -7.94
CA GLU A 210 10.21 5.76 -8.23
C GLU A 210 9.50 6.83 -7.39
N LEU A 211 8.17 6.77 -7.30
CA LEU A 211 7.35 7.69 -6.50
C LEU A 211 7.64 7.58 -5.00
N LYS A 212 7.87 6.37 -4.49
CA LYS A 212 8.30 6.15 -3.11
C LYS A 212 9.69 6.74 -2.83
N ASN A 213 10.64 6.58 -3.75
CA ASN A 213 11.95 7.21 -3.61
C ASN A 213 11.84 8.74 -3.59
N ILE A 214 11.03 9.32 -4.47
CA ILE A 214 10.79 10.78 -4.50
C ILE A 214 10.18 11.27 -3.19
N THR A 215 9.14 10.59 -2.69
CA THR A 215 8.53 10.85 -1.38
C THR A 215 9.58 10.87 -0.28
N LYS A 216 10.45 9.84 -0.27
CA LYS A 216 11.50 9.70 0.73
C LYS A 216 12.52 10.83 0.66
N ILE A 217 12.99 11.19 -0.54
CA ILE A 217 13.91 12.34 -0.74
C ILE A 217 13.26 13.62 -0.22
N TYR A 218 12.02 13.92 -0.62
CA TYR A 218 11.31 15.11 -0.17
C TYR A 218 11.21 15.18 1.35
N ARG A 219 10.84 14.06 2.02
CA ARG A 219 10.74 14.01 3.48
C ARG A 219 12.06 14.27 4.17
N TYR A 220 13.16 13.67 3.68
CA TYR A 220 14.49 13.94 4.24
C TYR A 220 14.87 15.41 4.13
N LYS A 221 14.62 16.02 2.97
CA LYS A 221 14.92 17.44 2.73
C LYS A 221 14.03 18.39 3.53
N LYS A 222 12.77 18.04 3.76
CA LYS A 222 11.83 18.88 4.50
C LYS A 222 11.97 18.77 6.01
N TYR A 223 12.19 17.56 6.53
CA TYR A 223 11.98 17.26 7.96
C TYR A 223 13.22 16.78 8.72
N PHE A 224 14.19 16.15 8.05
CA PHE A 224 15.23 15.37 8.74
C PHE A 224 16.66 15.91 8.53
N ASN A 225 16.87 16.85 7.59
CA ASN A 225 18.17 17.47 7.29
C ASN A 225 19.35 16.47 7.20
N GLU A 226 19.07 15.28 6.66
CA GLU A 226 20.03 14.17 6.57
C GLU A 226 21.08 14.39 5.48
N SER A 227 22.24 13.74 5.63
CA SER A 227 23.28 13.80 4.61
C SER A 227 22.83 13.12 3.31
N GLU A 228 23.34 13.60 2.18
CA GLU A 228 23.06 13.02 0.87
C GLU A 228 23.41 11.52 0.79
N GLU A 229 24.46 11.10 1.50
CA GLU A 229 24.86 9.70 1.58
C GLU A 229 23.84 8.84 2.33
N VAL A 230 23.27 9.36 3.43
CA VAL A 230 22.19 8.69 4.16
C VAL A 230 20.95 8.59 3.28
N ILE A 231 20.57 9.69 2.61
CA ILE A 231 19.45 9.70 1.68
C ILE A 231 19.67 8.63 0.60
N ARG A 232 20.81 8.61 -0.09
CA ARG A 232 21.11 7.64 -1.16
C ARG A 232 21.02 6.19 -0.69
N ARG A 233 21.62 5.87 0.45
CA ARG A 233 21.59 4.51 1.02
C ARG A 233 20.17 4.07 1.34
N SER A 234 19.28 5.01 1.62
CA SER A 234 17.88 4.74 1.95
C SER A 234 16.98 4.46 0.75
N LEU A 235 17.43 4.71 -0.49
CA LEU A 235 16.61 4.61 -1.72
C LEU A 235 16.72 3.25 -2.41
N TYR A 236 15.64 2.88 -3.10
CA TYR A 236 15.59 1.67 -3.93
C TYR A 236 15.90 2.02 -5.39
N LEU A 237 17.19 2.09 -5.73
CA LEU A 237 17.62 2.59 -7.05
C LEU A 237 17.68 1.52 -8.15
N GLU A 238 17.80 0.24 -7.78
CA GLU A 238 17.98 -0.89 -8.72
C GLU A 238 16.84 -1.01 -9.76
N TYR A 239 15.66 -0.51 -9.42
CA TYR A 239 14.45 -0.57 -10.25
C TYR A 239 13.94 0.81 -10.69
N SER A 240 14.74 1.86 -10.45
CA SER A 240 14.40 3.21 -10.88
C SER A 240 14.68 3.35 -12.38
N ARG A 241 13.75 3.95 -13.11
CA ARG A 241 13.95 4.38 -14.50
C ARG A 241 14.21 5.88 -14.61
N LEU A 242 14.27 6.59 -13.47
CA LEU A 242 14.73 7.97 -13.46
C LEU A 242 16.22 7.97 -13.81
N PRO A 243 16.66 8.88 -14.71
CA PRO A 243 18.08 9.02 -15.00
C PRO A 243 18.87 9.25 -13.70
N LYS A 244 20.05 8.65 -13.61
CA LYS A 244 20.92 8.79 -12.42
C LYS A 244 21.16 10.26 -12.10
N GLU A 245 21.42 11.08 -13.12
CA GLU A 245 21.56 12.54 -12.98
C GLU A 245 20.35 13.22 -12.34
N MET A 246 19.13 12.77 -12.65
CA MET A 246 17.92 13.32 -12.04
C MET A 246 17.83 12.94 -10.56
N ILE A 247 18.15 11.69 -10.22
CA ILE A 247 18.20 11.23 -8.83
C ILE A 247 19.26 12.01 -8.07
N ASP A 248 20.42 12.24 -8.68
CA ASP A 248 21.50 13.01 -8.08
C ASP A 248 21.05 14.45 -7.81
N LYS A 249 20.40 15.13 -8.77
CA LYS A 249 19.82 16.46 -8.57
C LYS A 249 18.78 16.49 -7.43
N LEU A 250 17.89 15.50 -7.37
CA LEU A 250 16.88 15.42 -6.31
C LEU A 250 17.52 15.23 -4.93
N VAL A 251 18.56 14.40 -4.83
CA VAL A 251 19.29 14.18 -3.57
C VAL A 251 20.12 15.40 -3.17
N CYS A 252 20.73 16.09 -4.13
CA CYS A 252 21.55 17.29 -3.86
C CYS A 252 20.72 18.57 -3.69
N ALA A 253 19.40 18.50 -3.86
CA ALA A 253 18.52 19.63 -3.67
C ALA A 253 18.69 20.25 -2.26
N SER A 254 18.72 21.56 -2.20
CA SER A 254 18.90 22.36 -0.97
C SER A 254 17.71 22.26 -0.01
N GLY A 255 16.53 21.91 -0.52
CA GLY A 255 15.31 21.78 0.27
C GLY A 255 14.13 21.26 -0.55
N GLU A 256 12.97 21.17 0.08
CA GLU A 256 11.75 20.62 -0.49
C GLU A 256 11.23 21.42 -1.69
N LYS A 257 11.39 22.75 -1.70
CA LYS A 257 10.99 23.60 -2.83
C LYS A 257 11.76 23.29 -4.10
N GLU A 258 13.07 23.10 -3.99
CA GLU A 258 13.92 22.73 -5.13
C GLU A 258 13.59 21.31 -5.63
N VAL A 259 13.29 20.37 -4.72
CA VAL A 259 12.78 19.05 -5.09
C VAL A 259 11.52 19.17 -5.93
N LEU A 260 10.54 19.99 -5.50
CA LEU A 260 9.30 20.20 -6.28
C LEU A 260 9.57 20.82 -7.65
N MET A 261 10.43 21.83 -7.74
CA MET A 261 10.83 22.45 -9.02
C MET A 261 11.49 21.45 -9.98
N LEU A 262 12.34 20.57 -9.47
CA LEU A 262 12.95 19.52 -10.28
C LEU A 262 11.90 18.51 -10.77
N LEU A 263 10.95 18.12 -9.91
CA LEU A 263 9.85 17.23 -10.28
C LEU A 263 8.95 17.83 -11.36
N ALA A 264 8.69 19.14 -11.30
CA ALA A 264 7.96 19.91 -12.30
C ALA A 264 8.61 19.85 -13.70
N GLN A 265 9.91 19.60 -13.77
CA GLN A 265 10.65 19.47 -15.03
C GLN A 265 10.80 18.02 -15.49
N SER A 266 10.33 17.06 -14.69
CA SER A 266 10.47 15.63 -14.96
C SER A 266 9.28 15.06 -15.74
N LYS A 267 9.33 13.76 -16.07
CA LYS A 267 8.20 13.02 -16.65
C LYS A 267 6.92 13.04 -15.77
N TYR A 268 7.03 13.47 -14.52
CA TYR A 268 5.92 13.60 -13.57
C TYR A 268 5.22 14.96 -13.61
N LYS A 269 5.71 15.92 -14.41
CA LYS A 269 5.04 17.20 -14.69
C LYS A 269 3.56 17.06 -15.07
N LEU A 270 3.21 15.95 -15.73
CA LEU A 270 1.87 15.65 -16.27
C LEU A 270 0.74 15.58 -15.22
N TYR A 271 1.04 15.78 -13.95
CA TYR A 271 0.08 15.70 -12.85
C TYR A 271 0.08 16.94 -11.95
N GLU A 272 0.84 17.98 -12.32
CA GLU A 272 0.71 19.33 -11.75
C GLU A 272 -0.68 19.85 -12.12
N ASP A 273 -1.63 19.59 -11.24
CA ASP A 273 -2.84 20.38 -11.15
C ASP A 273 -2.48 21.65 -10.35
N ASP A 274 -3.22 22.75 -10.53
CA ASP A 274 -3.01 24.02 -9.78
C ASP A 274 -3.36 23.89 -8.28
N ARG A 275 -3.40 22.67 -7.75
CA ARG A 275 -3.73 22.35 -6.37
C ARG A 275 -2.48 22.34 -5.51
N ASP A 276 -2.50 23.12 -4.45
CA ASP A 276 -1.56 22.98 -3.34
C ASP A 276 -1.82 21.64 -2.65
N TYR A 277 -0.99 20.65 -2.94
CA TYR A 277 -1.09 19.36 -2.25
C TYR A 277 -0.60 19.51 -0.81
N PRO A 278 -1.40 19.10 0.20
CA PRO A 278 -1.04 19.32 1.59
C PRO A 278 0.21 18.51 2.00
N TYR A 279 0.47 17.37 1.34
CA TYR A 279 1.66 16.55 1.55
C TYR A 279 2.13 15.91 0.23
N ILE A 280 3.42 15.60 0.14
CA ILE A 280 4.03 15.02 -1.07
C ILE A 280 3.45 13.64 -1.39
N GLU A 281 3.06 12.89 -0.36
CA GLU A 281 2.44 11.56 -0.47
C GLU A 281 1.18 11.62 -1.33
N TYR A 282 0.30 12.60 -1.10
CA TYR A 282 -0.91 12.79 -1.89
C TYR A 282 -0.62 13.06 -3.35
N TYR A 283 0.37 13.90 -3.63
CA TYR A 283 0.78 14.19 -4.99
C TYR A 283 1.33 12.93 -5.69
N MET A 284 2.17 12.16 -5.00
CA MET A 284 2.73 10.92 -5.54
C MET A 284 1.64 9.85 -5.75
N ASP A 285 0.71 9.71 -4.82
CA ASP A 285 -0.40 8.76 -4.92
C ASP A 285 -1.40 9.17 -6.01
N SER A 286 -1.60 10.47 -6.25
CA SER A 286 -2.45 10.96 -7.36
C SER A 286 -1.87 10.60 -8.73
N ILE A 287 -0.54 10.70 -8.89
CA ILE A 287 0.16 10.23 -10.11
C ILE A 287 -0.12 8.74 -10.33
N GLN A 288 0.08 7.93 -9.29
CA GLN A 288 -0.11 6.48 -9.35
C GLN A 288 -1.58 6.12 -9.64
N TYR A 289 -2.52 6.84 -9.02
CA TYR A 289 -3.95 6.70 -9.23
C TYR A 289 -4.34 6.97 -10.68
N ASN A 290 -3.89 8.09 -11.27
CA ASN A 290 -4.24 8.48 -12.62
C ASN A 290 -3.71 7.48 -13.67
N ILE A 291 -2.49 6.96 -13.47
CA ILE A 291 -1.94 5.90 -14.31
C ILE A 291 -2.81 4.63 -14.21
N ALA A 292 -3.16 4.22 -12.99
CA ALA A 292 -3.99 3.03 -12.76
C ALA A 292 -5.40 3.19 -13.35
N LYS A 293 -6.02 4.37 -13.21
CA LYS A 293 -7.34 4.72 -13.77
C LYS A 293 -7.33 4.61 -15.29
N ARG A 294 -6.30 5.13 -15.96
CA ARG A 294 -6.15 5.01 -17.42
C ARG A 294 -6.09 3.54 -17.85
N TYR A 295 -5.25 2.73 -17.21
CA TYR A 295 -5.17 1.31 -17.54
C TYR A 295 -6.45 0.54 -17.22
N MET A 296 -7.13 0.85 -16.11
CA MET A 296 -8.41 0.25 -15.76
C MET A 296 -9.46 0.49 -16.86
N ARG A 297 -9.51 1.69 -17.44
CA ARG A 297 -10.42 2.01 -18.55
C ARG A 297 -10.06 1.26 -19.83
N PHE A 298 -8.80 1.35 -20.27
CA PHE A 298 -8.42 0.99 -21.63
C PHE A 298 -7.75 -0.39 -21.79
N SER A 299 -7.27 -1.02 -20.71
CA SER A 299 -6.61 -2.32 -20.80
C SER A 299 -7.63 -3.47 -20.95
N GLY A 300 -7.25 -4.46 -21.76
CA GLY A 300 -7.88 -5.79 -21.82
C GLY A 300 -7.04 -6.88 -21.15
N SER A 301 -5.85 -6.56 -20.64
CA SER A 301 -4.95 -7.53 -20.00
C SER A 301 -5.39 -7.79 -18.55
N ALA A 302 -5.90 -9.00 -18.28
CA ALA A 302 -6.34 -9.41 -16.94
C ALA A 302 -5.35 -9.14 -15.80
N PRO A 303 -4.06 -9.53 -15.88
CA PRO A 303 -3.12 -9.25 -14.79
C PRO A 303 -2.90 -7.74 -14.58
N LEU A 304 -2.93 -6.95 -15.65
CA LEU A 304 -2.80 -5.49 -15.54
C LEU A 304 -4.05 -4.86 -14.94
N VAL A 305 -5.24 -5.28 -15.38
CA VAL A 305 -6.53 -4.83 -14.83
C VAL A 305 -6.65 -5.22 -13.35
N TYR A 306 -6.17 -6.40 -12.95
CA TYR A 306 -6.09 -6.79 -11.55
C TYR A 306 -5.20 -5.85 -10.74
N MET A 307 -3.96 -5.64 -11.20
CA MET A 307 -3.00 -4.79 -10.49
C MET A 307 -3.51 -3.35 -10.36
N THR A 308 -4.12 -2.80 -11.41
CA THR A 308 -4.68 -1.44 -11.39
C THR A 308 -5.89 -1.35 -10.48
N TYR A 309 -6.76 -2.38 -10.46
CA TYR A 309 -7.87 -2.45 -9.51
C TYR A 309 -7.37 -2.40 -8.07
N CYS A 310 -6.32 -3.16 -7.73
CA CYS A 310 -5.75 -3.17 -6.39
C CYS A 310 -5.26 -1.77 -5.99
N ILE A 311 -4.55 -1.08 -6.88
CA ILE A 311 -4.08 0.29 -6.63
C ILE A 311 -5.24 1.26 -6.41
N LEU A 312 -6.26 1.19 -7.26
CA LEU A 312 -7.43 2.06 -7.17
C LEU A 312 -8.24 1.81 -5.88
N LEU A 313 -8.38 0.54 -5.50
CA LEU A 313 -9.06 0.16 -4.26
C LEU A 313 -8.26 0.59 -3.03
N ARG A 314 -6.93 0.51 -3.06
CA ARG A 314 -6.07 1.00 -1.98
C ARG A 314 -6.34 2.49 -1.72
N VAL A 315 -6.36 3.30 -2.78
CA VAL A 315 -6.67 4.74 -2.67
C VAL A 315 -8.07 5.00 -2.11
N GLU A 316 -9.10 4.24 -2.52
CA GLU A 316 -10.44 4.34 -1.92
C GLU A 316 -10.41 4.05 -0.41
N ILE A 317 -9.69 3.01 0.00
CA ILE A 317 -9.56 2.62 1.41
C ILE A 317 -8.80 3.68 2.22
N ASP A 318 -7.72 4.23 1.66
CA ASP A 318 -6.91 5.23 2.36
C ASP A 318 -7.65 6.59 2.44
N ASN A 319 -8.41 6.98 1.41
CA ASN A 319 -9.35 8.11 1.51
C ASN A 319 -10.34 7.94 2.68
N LEU A 320 -10.92 6.74 2.83
CA LEU A 320 -11.82 6.47 3.96
C LEU A 320 -11.12 6.60 5.31
N LYS A 321 -9.89 6.11 5.44
CA LYS A 321 -9.10 6.27 6.68
C LYS A 321 -8.83 7.74 6.98
N HIS A 322 -8.44 8.53 5.97
CA HIS A 322 -8.21 9.96 6.12
C HIS A 322 -9.47 10.71 6.55
N ILE A 323 -10.64 10.39 6.00
CA ILE A 323 -11.92 10.96 6.42
C ILE A 323 -12.22 10.61 7.88
N ILE A 324 -12.11 9.34 8.25
CA ILE A 324 -12.35 8.87 9.63
C ILE A 324 -11.40 9.54 10.62
N GLU A 325 -10.13 9.72 10.25
CA GLU A 325 -9.14 10.43 11.04
C GLU A 325 -9.46 11.92 11.17
N GLY A 326 -9.82 12.58 10.06
CA GLY A 326 -10.22 13.99 10.04
C GLY A 326 -11.41 14.27 10.96
N ILE A 327 -12.46 13.47 10.87
CA ILE A 327 -13.66 13.58 11.73
C ILE A 327 -13.27 13.37 13.20
N ARG A 328 -12.46 12.35 13.50
CA ARG A 328 -12.03 12.06 14.88
C ARG A 328 -11.29 13.24 15.52
N TYR A 329 -10.52 13.98 14.73
CA TYR A 329 -9.78 15.16 15.18
C TYR A 329 -10.54 16.47 14.93
N ASN A 330 -11.85 16.42 14.60
CA ASN A 330 -12.71 17.57 14.35
C ASN A 330 -12.12 18.56 13.33
N ARG A 331 -11.48 18.06 12.26
CA ARG A 331 -11.01 18.90 11.17
C ARG A 331 -12.19 19.43 10.35
N ASP A 332 -12.04 20.63 9.81
CA ASP A 332 -13.03 21.19 8.89
C ASP A 332 -13.20 20.30 7.65
N PRO A 333 -14.43 20.11 7.15
CA PRO A 333 -14.69 19.26 6.00
C PRO A 333 -13.85 19.61 4.77
N SER A 334 -13.61 20.90 4.50
CA SER A 334 -12.76 21.34 3.38
C SER A 334 -11.31 20.86 3.52
N SER A 335 -10.75 20.92 4.73
CA SER A 335 -9.39 20.43 5.01
C SER A 335 -9.28 18.91 4.86
N ILE A 336 -10.34 18.17 5.23
CA ILE A 336 -10.42 16.73 4.96
C ILE A 336 -10.45 16.50 3.46
N GLU A 337 -11.32 17.21 2.74
CA GLU A 337 -11.51 17.08 1.29
C GLU A 337 -10.23 17.37 0.48
N GLU A 338 -9.37 18.29 0.92
CA GLU A 338 -8.06 18.58 0.31
C GLU A 338 -7.07 17.41 0.38
N THR A 339 -7.28 16.48 1.32
CA THR A 339 -6.46 15.27 1.49
C THR A 339 -7.01 14.07 0.72
N LEU A 340 -8.03 14.23 -0.12
CA LEU A 340 -8.64 13.11 -0.84
C LEU A 340 -8.22 13.07 -2.31
N ILE A 341 -7.98 11.86 -2.79
CA ILE A 341 -7.77 11.61 -4.23
C ILE A 341 -9.12 11.25 -4.84
N TYR A 342 -9.67 12.20 -5.61
CA TYR A 342 -10.95 12.08 -6.28
C TYR A 342 -10.89 11.31 -7.60
N ALA A 343 -12.06 10.88 -8.07
CA ALA A 343 -12.22 9.73 -8.97
C ALA A 343 -12.93 10.01 -10.27
#